data_AF-A0AAU5QMM0-F1
#
_entry.id   AF-A0AAU5QMM0-F1
#
_cell.length_a   1.000
_cell.length_b   1.000
_cell.length_c   1.000
_cell.angle_alpha   90.00
_cell.angle_beta   90.00
_cell.angle_gamma   90.00
#
_symmetry.space_group_name_H-M   'P 1'
#
loop_
_entity.id
_entity.type
_entity.pdbx_description
1 polymer ?
#
loop_
_entity_poly.entity_id
_entity_poly.type
_entity_poly.pdbx_seq_one_letter_code
_entity_poly.pdbx_strand_id
1 'polypeptide(L)'
;MKFSIGGSLKLAFRPWVEGLENIPADGPAILASNHLSFSDSFFLPAVLDRKVTFIAKAEYFTSPGVKGRLTAAFFKGVGQLPVDRSGGRGAGQAAVRAGIEVVERGDLFGIYPEGTRSPDGRLYRGKPGGLGRVALATGAPVIPIAMIDTEKIQPPGKVVPRLMRPGIRIGKPLDFSRYQGLEEDRYILRSLTDEVMYEIMKLSGQEYVDIYATVAKREIAEAEKAAKAAAKAAEGNKAREKAPAVEQAAPADDVEHTDRPPAA
;
A
#
# COMPACT_ATOMS: atom_id res chain seq x y z
N MET A 1 16.57 -15.78 27.40
CA MET A 1 16.65 -15.44 25.96
C MET A 1 15.37 -14.71 25.57
N LYS A 2 15.35 -13.37 25.51
CA LYS A 2 14.15 -12.62 25.11
C LYS A 2 14.10 -12.58 23.58
N PHE A 3 13.30 -13.45 22.96
CA PHE A 3 12.99 -13.36 21.53
C PHE A 3 12.19 -12.07 21.29
N SER A 4 12.86 -10.99 20.86
CA SER A 4 12.15 -9.85 20.28
C SER A 4 11.66 -10.24 18.88
N ILE A 5 10.49 -9.70 18.47
CA ILE A 5 9.94 -9.93 17.12
C ILE A 5 10.99 -9.63 16.03
N GLY A 6 11.83 -8.61 16.25
CA GLY A 6 12.95 -8.27 15.37
C GLY A 6 14.01 -9.38 15.28
N GLY A 7 14.38 -10.01 16.41
CA GLY A 7 15.35 -11.12 16.41
C GLY A 7 14.88 -12.33 15.61
N SER A 8 13.61 -12.72 15.76
CA SER A 8 13.02 -13.81 14.97
C SER A 8 12.94 -13.49 13.48
N LEU A 9 12.57 -12.25 13.12
CA LEU A 9 12.53 -11.79 11.73
C LEU A 9 13.93 -11.78 11.10
N LYS A 10 14.95 -11.30 11.83
CA LYS A 10 16.35 -11.33 11.38
C LYS A 10 16.83 -12.75 11.14
N LEU A 11 16.51 -13.68 12.03
CA LEU A 11 16.92 -15.07 11.91
C LEU A 11 16.24 -15.77 10.72
N ALA A 12 14.93 -15.60 10.57
CA ALA A 12 14.16 -16.26 9.52
C ALA A 12 14.46 -15.67 8.13
N PHE A 13 14.33 -14.35 7.98
CA PHE A 13 14.38 -13.70 6.67
C PHE A 13 15.77 -13.15 6.32
N ARG A 14 16.67 -12.97 7.29
CA ARG A 14 18.05 -12.49 7.07
C ARG A 14 18.10 -11.24 6.15
N PRO A 15 17.38 -10.15 6.49
CA PRO A 15 17.39 -8.93 5.71
C PRO A 15 18.81 -8.43 5.53
N TRP A 16 19.13 -7.92 4.35
CA TRP A 16 20.37 -7.20 4.10
C TRP A 16 20.11 -5.70 4.15
N VAL A 17 21.09 -4.94 4.63
CA VAL A 17 20.96 -3.50 4.86
C VAL A 17 22.21 -2.79 4.35
N GLU A 18 22.01 -1.68 3.66
CA GLU A 18 23.06 -0.75 3.23
C GLU A 18 22.74 0.66 3.75
N GLY A 19 23.74 1.40 4.19
CA GLY A 19 23.59 2.79 4.64
C GLY A 19 23.00 2.95 6.04
N LEU A 20 23.10 1.94 6.91
CA LEU A 20 22.59 2.00 8.28
C LEU A 20 23.22 3.14 9.10
N GLU A 21 24.46 3.50 8.77
CA GLU A 21 25.21 4.63 9.30
C GLU A 21 24.58 6.00 9.03
N ASN A 22 23.65 6.11 8.07
CA ASN A 22 22.92 7.34 7.79
C ASN A 22 21.81 7.62 8.81
N ILE A 23 21.43 6.63 9.63
CA ILE A 23 20.45 6.82 10.70
C ILE A 23 21.15 7.46 11.91
N PRO A 24 20.69 8.63 12.39
CA PRO A 24 21.35 9.30 13.49
C PRO A 24 21.17 8.49 14.79
N ALA A 25 22.23 8.41 15.60
CA ALA A 25 22.24 7.68 16.88
C ALA A 25 21.28 8.29 17.92
N ASP A 26 21.05 9.59 17.83
CA ASP A 26 20.17 10.37 18.69
C ASP A 26 19.48 11.49 17.88
N GLY A 27 18.53 12.19 18.51
CA GLY A 27 17.81 13.29 17.88
C GLY A 27 16.77 12.89 16.81
N PRO A 28 16.02 13.88 16.30
CA PRO A 28 14.91 13.65 15.36
C PRO A 28 15.36 13.29 13.96
N ALA A 29 14.60 12.41 13.29
CA ALA A 29 14.68 12.25 11.84
C ALA A 29 13.39 11.68 11.26
N ILE A 30 13.13 11.99 9.99
CA ILE A 30 11.98 11.50 9.24
C ILE A 30 12.47 10.43 8.26
N LEU A 31 12.03 9.18 8.43
CA LEU A 31 12.34 8.07 7.55
C LEU A 31 11.25 7.98 6.46
N ALA A 32 11.59 8.39 5.24
CA ALA A 32 10.68 8.40 4.10
C ALA A 32 10.94 7.19 3.21
N SER A 33 9.99 6.25 3.13
CA SER A 33 10.16 4.98 2.43
C SER A 33 9.16 4.79 1.29
N ASN A 34 9.54 4.08 0.23
CA ASN A 34 8.56 3.40 -0.62
C ASN A 34 7.74 2.38 0.19
N HIS A 35 6.58 1.98 -0.31
CA HIS A 35 5.74 0.99 0.38
C HIS A 35 5.31 -0.14 -0.55
N LEU A 36 5.87 -1.34 -0.35
CA LEU A 36 5.68 -2.50 -1.21
C LEU A 36 4.79 -3.56 -0.54
N SER A 37 4.92 -3.76 0.77
CA SER A 37 4.19 -4.80 1.50
C SER A 37 3.82 -4.35 2.91
N PHE A 38 2.85 -5.05 3.51
CA PHE A 38 2.59 -4.91 4.94
C PHE A 38 3.83 -5.25 5.78
N SER A 39 4.68 -6.13 5.25
CA SER A 39 5.93 -6.56 5.87
C SER A 39 6.95 -5.43 6.05
N ASP A 40 6.82 -4.32 5.32
CA ASP A 40 7.77 -3.19 5.39
C ASP A 40 7.83 -2.60 6.80
N SER A 41 6.66 -2.46 7.43
CA SER A 41 6.48 -1.98 8.80
C SER A 41 7.01 -2.93 9.87
N PHE A 42 7.63 -4.04 9.50
CA PHE A 42 8.31 -4.97 10.40
C PHE A 42 9.79 -5.10 10.06
N PHE A 43 10.14 -5.22 8.78
CA PHE A 43 11.53 -5.38 8.38
C PHE A 43 12.37 -4.14 8.66
N LEU A 44 11.84 -2.94 8.37
CA LEU A 44 12.56 -1.71 8.66
C LEU A 44 12.79 -1.52 10.17
N PRO A 45 11.76 -1.54 11.04
CA PRO A 45 11.99 -1.45 12.49
C PRO A 45 12.87 -2.57 13.05
N ALA A 46 12.84 -3.78 12.46
CA ALA A 46 13.67 -4.87 12.94
C ALA A 46 15.15 -4.57 12.76
N VAL A 47 15.57 -3.93 11.67
CA VAL A 47 16.99 -3.68 11.39
C VAL A 47 17.56 -2.43 12.05
N LEU A 48 16.70 -1.50 12.48
CA LEU A 48 17.13 -0.27 13.16
C LEU A 48 17.47 -0.53 14.63
N ASP A 49 18.49 0.17 15.13
CA ASP A 49 18.83 0.18 16.56
C ASP A 49 17.93 1.11 17.38
N ARG A 50 17.26 2.05 16.70
CA ARG A 50 16.32 3.01 17.28
C ARG A 50 14.88 2.65 16.92
N LYS A 51 13.96 2.93 17.85
CA LYS A 51 12.54 2.77 17.61
C LYS A 51 12.06 3.81 16.59
N VAL A 52 11.53 3.34 15.48
CA VAL A 52 10.79 4.17 14.52
C VAL A 52 9.30 4.11 14.82
N THR A 53 8.63 5.26 14.74
CA THR A 53 7.18 5.38 14.92
C THR A 53 6.48 5.64 13.60
N PHE A 54 5.59 4.73 13.20
CA PHE A 54 4.70 4.90 12.06
C PHE A 54 3.29 5.25 12.53
N ILE A 55 2.52 5.89 11.66
CA ILE A 55 1.10 6.12 11.94
C ILE A 55 0.29 4.93 11.45
N ALA A 56 -0.57 4.42 12.32
CA ALA A 56 -1.53 3.36 12.02
C ALA A 56 -2.98 3.83 12.21
N LYS A 57 -3.88 3.11 11.56
CA LYS A 57 -5.33 3.26 11.73
C LYS A 57 -5.73 3.04 13.19
N ALA A 58 -6.49 3.98 13.77
CA ALA A 58 -6.96 3.92 15.15
C ALA A 58 -7.74 2.63 15.48
N GLU A 59 -8.43 2.06 14.49
CA GLU A 59 -9.23 0.84 14.60
C GLU A 59 -8.40 -0.38 15.04
N TYR A 60 -7.10 -0.41 14.75
CA TYR A 60 -6.19 -1.45 15.25
C TYR A 60 -5.99 -1.40 16.77
N PHE A 61 -6.32 -0.28 17.42
CA PHE A 61 -6.11 -0.05 18.84
C PHE A 61 -7.40 -0.03 19.65
N THR A 62 -8.54 0.23 19.01
CA THR A 62 -9.85 0.36 19.66
C THR A 62 -10.74 -0.87 19.50
N SER A 63 -10.30 -1.89 18.75
CA SER A 63 -11.02 -3.15 18.61
C SER A 63 -11.30 -3.79 19.98
N PRO A 64 -12.57 -4.13 20.31
CA PRO A 64 -12.92 -4.70 21.60
C PRO A 64 -12.47 -6.16 21.76
N GLY A 65 -12.42 -6.64 23.01
CA GLY A 65 -12.11 -8.02 23.35
C GLY A 65 -10.61 -8.37 23.48
N VAL A 66 -10.31 -9.62 23.84
CA VAL A 66 -8.93 -10.10 24.07
C VAL A 66 -8.08 -10.00 22.81
N LYS A 67 -8.63 -10.39 21.66
CA LYS A 67 -7.96 -10.26 20.35
C LYS A 67 -7.63 -8.80 20.04
N GLY A 68 -8.56 -7.88 20.29
CA GLY A 68 -8.35 -6.45 20.10
C GLY A 68 -7.27 -5.88 21.01
N ARG A 69 -7.24 -6.28 22.29
CA ARG A 69 -6.17 -5.91 23.24
C ARG A 69 -4.80 -6.42 22.82
N LEU A 70 -4.71 -7.66 22.34
CA LEU A 70 -3.46 -8.24 21.82
C LEU A 70 -2.98 -7.50 20.57
N THR A 71 -3.88 -7.20 19.63
CA THR A 71 -3.59 -6.38 18.45
C THR A 71 -3.09 -4.99 18.87
N ALA A 72 -3.79 -4.31 19.76
CA ALA A 72 -3.39 -3.00 20.26
C ALA A 72 -2.00 -3.04 20.94
N ALA A 73 -1.75 -4.04 21.79
CA ALA A 73 -0.45 -4.22 22.44
C ALA A 73 0.67 -4.48 21.43
N PHE A 74 0.40 -5.29 20.41
CA PHE A 74 1.33 -5.57 19.32
C PHE A 74 1.67 -4.29 18.53
N PHE A 75 0.67 -3.55 18.05
CA PHE A 75 0.86 -2.32 17.29
C PHE A 75 1.59 -1.24 18.12
N LYS A 76 1.25 -1.07 19.41
CA LYS A 76 2.01 -0.19 20.32
C LYS A 76 3.47 -0.64 20.49
N GLY A 77 3.68 -1.94 20.62
CA GLY A 77 5.01 -2.56 20.76
C GLY A 77 5.91 -2.35 19.55
N VAL A 78 5.36 -2.40 18.34
CA VAL A 78 6.11 -2.18 17.08
C VAL A 78 6.17 -0.71 16.65
N GLY A 79 5.87 0.23 17.56
CA GLY A 79 6.01 1.66 17.28
C GLY A 79 4.94 2.19 16.33
N GLN A 80 3.68 1.82 16.51
CA GLN A 80 2.60 2.38 15.72
C GLN A 80 1.78 3.34 16.57
N LEU A 81 1.62 4.57 16.09
CA LEU A 81 0.83 5.62 16.72
C LEU A 81 -0.60 5.61 16.13
N PRO A 82 -1.65 5.47 16.95
CA PRO A 82 -3.02 5.51 16.48
C PRO A 82 -3.38 6.91 15.99
N VAL A 83 -3.86 7.03 14.77
CA VAL A 83 -4.49 8.26 14.27
C VAL A 83 -5.82 7.91 13.63
N ASP A 84 -6.84 8.70 13.95
CA ASP A 84 -8.10 8.65 13.24
C ASP A 84 -7.89 9.17 11.81
N ARG A 85 -7.95 8.25 10.85
CA ARG A 85 -7.82 8.55 9.42
C ARG A 85 -9.19 8.61 8.73
N SER A 86 -10.28 8.61 9.48
CA SER A 86 -11.62 8.84 8.95
C SER A 86 -11.80 10.35 8.66
N GLY A 87 -12.61 10.70 7.64
CA GLY A 87 -13.01 12.10 7.42
C GLY A 87 -12.23 12.92 6.37
N GLY A 88 -11.68 12.32 5.31
CA GLY A 88 -11.20 13.07 4.15
C GLY A 88 -10.04 14.04 4.45
N ARG A 89 -10.26 15.37 4.35
CA ARG A 89 -9.22 16.40 4.59
C ARG A 89 -8.68 16.40 6.04
N GLY A 90 -9.53 16.09 7.03
CA GLY A 90 -9.14 16.09 8.45
C GLY A 90 -8.15 14.99 8.83
N ALA A 91 -8.26 13.82 8.18
CA ALA A 91 -7.36 12.68 8.38
C ALA A 91 -5.90 13.00 8.05
N GLY A 92 -5.67 13.81 7.00
CA GLY A 92 -4.32 14.22 6.61
C GLY A 92 -3.67 15.15 7.64
N GLN A 93 -4.43 16.11 8.19
CA GLN A 93 -3.93 17.03 9.20
C GLN A 93 -3.64 16.33 10.53
N ALA A 94 -4.50 15.39 10.95
CA ALA A 94 -4.27 14.61 12.16
C ALA A 94 -2.97 13.79 12.05
N ALA A 95 -2.71 13.20 10.88
CA ALA A 95 -1.46 12.47 10.64
C ALA A 95 -0.22 13.38 10.65
N VAL A 96 -0.32 14.59 10.08
CA VAL A 96 0.78 15.57 10.12
C VAL A 96 1.09 15.98 11.56
N ARG A 97 0.07 16.33 12.37
CA ARG A 97 0.27 16.69 13.79
C ARG A 97 0.94 15.57 14.59
N ALA A 98 0.43 14.35 14.44
CA ALA A 98 1.03 13.16 15.06
C ALA A 98 2.49 12.95 14.63
N GLY A 99 2.83 13.21 13.36
CA GLY A 99 4.20 13.14 12.87
C GLY A 99 5.10 14.20 13.51
N ILE A 100 4.62 15.45 13.60
CA ILE A 100 5.32 16.55 14.27
C ILE A 100 5.60 16.18 15.74
N GLU A 101 4.60 15.69 16.47
CA GLU A 101 4.76 15.28 17.87
C GLU A 101 5.81 14.16 18.06
N VAL A 102 5.92 13.22 17.11
CA VAL A 102 6.98 12.19 17.16
C VAL A 102 8.35 12.82 17.01
N VAL A 103 8.50 13.70 16.02
CA VAL A 103 9.78 14.35 15.72
C VAL A 103 10.19 15.30 16.84
N GLU A 104 9.28 16.10 17.40
CA GLU A 104 9.57 17.02 18.51
C GLU A 104 10.03 16.31 19.79
N ARG A 105 9.67 15.04 19.99
CA ARG A 105 10.21 14.20 21.08
C ARG A 105 11.64 13.71 20.82
N GLY A 106 12.21 13.99 19.66
CA GLY A 106 13.51 13.47 19.22
C GLY A 106 13.45 12.00 18.75
N ASP A 107 12.26 11.48 18.45
CA ASP A 107 12.08 10.12 17.94
C ASP A 107 12.23 10.06 16.40
N LEU A 108 12.40 8.84 15.88
CA LEU A 108 12.34 8.58 14.44
C LEU A 108 10.89 8.47 13.97
N PHE A 109 10.50 9.29 13.00
CA PHE A 109 9.17 9.25 12.39
C PHE A 109 9.18 8.56 11.03
N GLY A 110 8.42 7.49 10.89
CA GLY A 110 8.30 6.72 9.64
C GLY A 110 7.10 7.16 8.80
N ILE A 111 7.34 7.43 7.52
CA ILE A 111 6.29 7.82 6.56
C ILE A 111 6.48 7.16 5.20
N TYR A 112 5.36 6.81 4.56
CA TYR A 112 5.31 6.35 3.18
C TYR A 112 4.73 7.46 2.29
N PRO A 113 5.55 8.23 1.54
CA PRO A 113 5.09 9.43 0.85
C PRO A 113 4.04 9.14 -0.23
N GLU A 114 4.04 7.94 -0.83
CA GLU A 114 3.00 7.47 -1.76
C GLU A 114 1.60 7.43 -1.12
N GLY A 115 1.55 7.26 0.21
CA GLY A 115 0.33 7.22 1.02
C GLY A 115 -0.45 5.91 0.94
N THR A 116 0.01 4.92 0.17
CA THR A 116 -0.53 3.55 0.14
C THR A 116 0.52 2.60 -0.42
N ARG A 117 0.38 1.29 -0.17
CA ARG A 117 1.23 0.26 -0.78
C ARG A 117 1.13 0.30 -2.30
N SER A 118 2.25 0.12 -3.00
CA SER A 118 2.29 -0.10 -4.43
C SER A 118 1.40 -1.29 -4.82
N PRO A 119 0.55 -1.18 -5.84
CA PRO A 119 -0.25 -2.29 -6.34
C PRO A 119 0.58 -3.38 -7.06
N ASP A 120 1.72 -3.02 -7.64
CA ASP A 120 2.45 -3.88 -8.58
C ASP A 120 3.98 -3.83 -8.41
N GLY A 121 4.48 -3.14 -7.39
CA GLY A 121 5.90 -3.05 -7.10
C GLY A 121 6.61 -1.88 -7.80
N ARG A 122 5.91 -1.05 -8.60
CA ARG A 122 6.45 0.22 -9.12
C ARG A 122 6.42 1.32 -8.06
N LEU A 123 7.20 2.38 -8.28
CA LEU A 123 7.24 3.55 -7.42
C LEU A 123 6.28 4.61 -7.97
N TYR A 124 5.32 5.03 -7.17
CA TYR A 124 4.29 5.98 -7.60
C TYR A 124 4.54 7.38 -7.07
N ARG A 125 3.85 8.35 -7.67
CA ARG A 125 3.92 9.76 -7.28
C ARG A 125 3.65 9.96 -5.78
N GLY A 126 4.59 10.62 -5.10
CA GLY A 126 4.46 11.01 -3.69
C GLY A 126 3.37 12.06 -3.45
N LYS A 127 2.74 12.06 -2.28
CA LYS A 127 1.75 13.06 -1.85
C LYS A 127 2.45 14.19 -1.09
N PRO A 128 2.35 15.45 -1.54
CA PRO A 128 3.19 16.53 -1.04
C PRO A 128 2.93 16.94 0.42
N GLY A 129 1.67 16.84 0.88
CA GLY A 129 1.28 17.42 2.16
C GLY A 129 1.76 16.67 3.41
N GLY A 130 1.92 15.34 3.35
CA GLY A 130 2.26 14.56 4.54
C GLY A 130 3.71 14.74 4.97
N LEU A 131 4.63 14.30 4.10
CA LEU A 131 6.06 14.39 4.34
C LEU A 131 6.54 15.83 4.44
N GLY A 132 6.19 16.66 3.46
CA GLY A 132 6.68 18.03 3.38
C GLY A 132 6.26 18.87 4.61
N ARG A 133 5.01 18.77 5.07
CA ARG A 133 4.57 19.55 6.23
C ARG A 133 5.27 19.16 7.53
N VAL A 134 5.50 17.86 7.76
CA VAL A 134 6.22 17.43 8.95
C VAL A 134 7.67 17.89 8.88
N ALA A 135 8.33 17.75 7.73
CA ALA A 135 9.71 18.18 7.54
C ALA A 135 9.89 19.69 7.72
N LEU A 136 9.03 20.50 7.10
CA LEU A 136 9.15 21.96 7.14
C LEU A 136 8.69 22.57 8.48
N ALA A 137 7.76 21.94 9.19
CA ALA A 137 7.37 22.40 10.52
C ALA A 137 8.45 22.12 11.59
N THR A 138 9.14 20.98 11.47
CA THR A 138 10.08 20.51 12.50
C THR A 138 11.54 20.85 12.20
N GLY A 139 11.88 21.09 10.94
CA GLY A 139 13.27 21.23 10.49
C GLY A 139 14.08 19.92 10.56
N ALA A 140 13.43 18.77 10.80
CA ALA A 140 14.14 17.50 10.93
C ALA A 140 14.65 16.99 9.57
N PRO A 141 15.82 16.34 9.54
CA PRO A 141 16.34 15.75 8.31
C PRO A 141 15.43 14.63 7.80
N VAL A 142 15.28 14.55 6.48
CA VAL A 142 14.53 13.48 5.81
C VAL A 142 15.51 12.46 5.26
N ILE A 143 15.39 11.21 5.68
CA ILE A 143 16.24 10.10 5.27
C ILE A 143 15.44 9.22 4.30
N PRO A 144 15.78 9.21 2.99
CA PRO A 144 15.11 8.36 2.02
C PRO A 144 15.49 6.89 2.24
N ILE A 145 14.51 6.01 2.16
CA ILE A 145 14.68 4.57 2.35
C ILE A 145 14.02 3.81 1.19
N ALA A 146 14.70 2.78 0.71
CA ALA A 146 14.15 1.83 -0.23
C ALA A 146 14.03 0.45 0.43
N MET A 147 12.79 -0.01 0.56
CA MET A 147 12.45 -1.42 0.76
C MET A 147 12.56 -2.16 -0.57
N ILE A 148 13.16 -3.35 -0.55
CA ILE A 148 13.44 -4.16 -1.73
C ILE A 148 12.91 -5.58 -1.50
N ASP A 149 12.16 -6.08 -2.49
CA ASP A 149 11.64 -7.45 -2.57
C ASP A 149 10.63 -7.86 -1.49
N THR A 150 10.11 -6.93 -0.69
CA THR A 150 9.13 -7.24 0.35
C THR A 150 7.76 -7.60 -0.22
N GLU A 151 7.41 -7.12 -1.42
CA GLU A 151 6.26 -7.56 -2.21
C GLU A 151 6.38 -9.01 -2.68
N LYS A 152 7.61 -9.51 -2.89
CA LYS A 152 7.87 -10.92 -3.24
C LYS A 152 7.75 -11.85 -2.04
N ILE A 153 7.98 -11.33 -0.83
CA ILE A 153 7.79 -12.06 0.44
C ILE A 153 6.31 -12.28 0.70
N GLN A 154 5.53 -11.20 0.74
CA GLN A 154 4.10 -11.27 1.03
C GLN A 154 3.33 -10.37 0.07
N PRO A 155 3.01 -10.88 -1.14
CA PRO A 155 2.22 -10.14 -2.11
C PRO A 155 0.84 -9.78 -1.53
N PRO A 156 0.20 -8.70 -2.03
CA PRO A 156 -1.17 -8.36 -1.66
C PRO A 156 -2.11 -9.58 -1.79
N GLY A 157 -2.87 -9.86 -0.72
CA GLY A 157 -3.82 -10.98 -0.67
C GLY A 157 -3.25 -12.33 -0.20
N LYS A 158 -1.92 -12.48 -0.08
CA LYS A 158 -1.32 -13.68 0.52
C LYS A 158 -1.14 -13.54 2.03
N VAL A 159 -1.54 -14.57 2.77
CA VAL A 159 -1.42 -14.61 4.24
C VAL A 159 -0.06 -15.15 4.68
N VAL A 160 0.43 -16.21 4.02
CA VAL A 160 1.70 -16.86 4.37
C VAL A 160 2.86 -16.22 3.60
N PRO A 161 3.88 -15.66 4.30
CA PRO A 161 5.05 -15.09 3.64
C PRO A 161 5.97 -16.17 3.09
N ARG A 162 6.61 -15.89 1.95
CA ARG A 162 7.70 -16.70 1.40
C ARG A 162 8.99 -16.39 2.15
N LEU A 163 9.71 -17.42 2.57
CA LEU A 163 11.02 -17.25 3.19
C LEU A 163 12.07 -16.83 2.14
N MET A 164 12.45 -15.56 2.17
CA MET A 164 13.48 -14.98 1.31
C MET A 164 14.07 -13.74 1.98
N ARG A 165 15.18 -13.23 1.44
CA ARG A 165 15.92 -12.10 2.03
C ARG A 165 15.45 -10.77 1.46
N PRO A 166 14.72 -9.93 2.20
CA PRO A 166 14.44 -8.57 1.75
C PRO A 166 15.67 -7.69 1.88
N GLY A 167 15.69 -6.62 1.09
CA GLY A 167 16.71 -5.59 1.14
C GLY A 167 16.20 -4.28 1.70
N ILE A 168 17.09 -3.53 2.32
CA ILE A 168 16.85 -2.17 2.80
C ILE A 168 18.05 -1.32 2.43
N ARG A 169 17.84 -0.26 1.66
CA ARG A 169 18.87 0.76 1.41
C ARG A 169 18.45 2.07 2.04
N ILE A 170 19.35 2.66 2.80
CA ILE A 170 19.12 3.90 3.54
C ILE A 170 20.02 4.96 2.91
N GLY A 171 19.42 6.00 2.33
CA GLY A 171 20.15 7.09 1.69
C GLY A 171 20.68 8.12 2.68
N LYS A 172 21.39 9.11 2.14
CA LYS A 172 21.93 10.21 2.94
C LYS A 172 20.81 11.10 3.48
N PRO A 173 20.95 11.69 4.68
CA PRO A 173 20.00 12.67 5.18
C PRO A 173 19.89 13.88 4.24
N LEU A 174 18.66 14.27 3.93
CA LEU A 174 18.33 15.46 3.16
C LEU A 174 17.92 16.58 4.11
N ASP A 175 18.53 17.75 3.93
CA ASP A 175 18.23 18.95 4.71
C ASP A 175 17.34 19.91 3.92
N PHE A 176 16.21 20.26 4.54
CA PHE A 176 15.22 21.20 4.01
C PHE A 176 15.04 22.43 4.91
N SER A 177 15.96 22.66 5.85
CA SER A 177 15.95 23.82 6.77
C SER A 177 15.76 25.16 6.05
N ARG A 178 16.29 25.31 4.83
CA ARG A 178 16.12 26.50 3.96
C ARG A 178 14.66 26.84 3.62
N TYR A 179 13.73 25.90 3.80
CA TYR A 179 12.31 26.06 3.51
C TYR A 179 11.43 26.01 4.77
N GLN A 180 12.04 26.03 5.96
CA GLN A 180 11.31 26.00 7.23
C GLN A 180 10.34 27.18 7.33
N GLY A 181 9.12 26.93 7.83
CA GLY A 181 8.04 27.94 7.87
C GLY A 181 7.23 28.08 6.56
N LEU A 182 7.58 27.33 5.51
CA LEU A 182 6.85 27.30 4.24
C LEU A 182 5.96 26.06 4.08
N GLU A 183 5.48 25.48 5.20
CA GLU A 183 4.64 24.27 5.22
C GLU A 183 3.25 24.43 4.55
N GLU A 184 2.85 25.65 4.22
CA GLU A 184 1.62 25.92 3.44
C GLU A 184 1.90 26.23 1.96
N ASP A 185 3.16 26.35 1.54
CA ASP A 185 3.51 26.56 0.14
C ASP A 185 3.45 25.24 -0.66
N ARG A 186 2.41 25.11 -1.49
CA ARG A 186 2.17 23.91 -2.29
C ARG A 186 3.30 23.56 -3.27
N TYR A 187 4.05 24.54 -3.77
CA TYR A 187 5.14 24.32 -4.73
C TYR A 187 6.39 23.81 -4.02
N ILE A 188 6.69 24.37 -2.84
CA ILE A 188 7.78 23.89 -2.00
C ILE A 188 7.49 22.47 -1.52
N LEU A 189 6.29 22.20 -1.01
CA LEU A 189 5.90 20.85 -0.57
C LEU A 189 6.01 19.81 -1.70
N ARG A 190 5.62 20.18 -2.92
CA ARG A 190 5.74 19.32 -4.11
C ARG A 190 7.20 19.06 -4.45
N SER A 191 8.01 20.10 -4.54
CA SER A 191 9.43 20.02 -4.91
C SER A 191 10.22 19.18 -3.91
N LEU A 192 10.04 19.42 -2.60
CA LEU A 192 10.64 18.63 -1.53
C LEU A 192 10.25 17.16 -1.65
N THR A 193 8.97 16.89 -1.87
CA THR A 193 8.49 15.51 -1.98
C THR A 193 9.02 14.84 -3.24
N ASP A 194 9.10 15.54 -4.37
CA ASP A 194 9.71 15.01 -5.60
C ASP A 194 11.20 14.69 -5.41
N GLU A 195 11.95 15.55 -4.72
CA GLU A 195 13.36 15.33 -4.40
C GLU A 195 13.53 14.04 -3.57
N VAL A 196 12.74 13.87 -2.52
CA VAL A 196 12.77 12.66 -1.69
C VAL A 196 12.37 11.41 -2.49
N MET A 197 11.33 11.51 -3.32
CA MET A 197 10.89 10.39 -4.17
C MET A 197 11.94 10.01 -5.22
N TYR A 198 12.68 10.99 -5.75
CA TYR A 198 13.79 10.75 -6.67
C TYR A 198 14.95 10.02 -5.99
N GLU A 199 15.29 10.38 -4.75
CA GLU A 199 16.28 9.62 -3.96
C GLU A 199 15.82 8.19 -3.70
N ILE A 200 14.56 8.00 -3.33
CA ILE A 200 13.97 6.65 -3.15
C ILE A 200 14.04 5.85 -4.46
N MET A 201 13.73 6.47 -5.61
CA MET A 201 13.83 5.83 -6.93
C MET A 201 15.25 5.35 -7.22
N LYS A 202 16.26 6.19 -6.97
CA LYS A 202 17.67 5.82 -7.17
C LYS A 202 18.10 4.67 -6.26
N LEU A 203 17.66 4.69 -5.00
CA LEU A 203 17.98 3.63 -4.04
C LEU A 203 17.28 2.31 -4.41
N SER A 204 16.02 2.36 -4.82
CA SER A 204 15.21 1.17 -5.07
C SER A 204 15.44 0.56 -6.45
N GLY A 205 15.77 1.38 -7.46
CA GLY A 205 15.81 0.96 -8.86
C GLY A 205 14.43 0.65 -9.45
N GLN A 206 13.35 1.06 -8.77
CA GLN A 206 11.99 0.87 -9.25
C GLN A 206 11.69 1.78 -10.45
N GLU A 207 10.84 1.30 -11.36
CA GLU A 207 10.20 2.14 -12.36
C GLU A 207 9.31 3.19 -11.67
N TYR A 208 9.53 4.46 -11.98
CA TYR A 208 8.73 5.57 -11.48
C TYR A 208 7.52 5.83 -12.39
N VAL A 209 6.35 5.99 -11.78
CA VAL A 209 5.08 6.28 -12.47
C VAL A 209 4.48 7.58 -11.91
N ASP A 210 4.33 8.61 -12.75
CA ASP A 210 3.83 9.92 -12.35
C ASP A 210 2.28 9.99 -12.19
N ILE A 211 1.71 8.96 -11.56
CA ILE A 211 0.33 8.95 -11.09
C ILE A 211 0.29 8.52 -9.62
N TYR A 212 -0.77 8.87 -8.91
CA TYR A 212 -0.92 8.39 -7.54
C TYR A 212 -1.27 6.90 -7.50
N ALA A 213 -0.65 6.14 -6.59
CA ALA A 213 -0.92 4.72 -6.42
C ALA A 213 -2.41 4.38 -6.17
N THR A 214 -3.18 5.32 -5.60
CA THR A 214 -4.64 5.15 -5.43
C THR A 214 -5.41 5.15 -6.76
N VAL A 215 -4.94 5.93 -7.75
CA VAL A 215 -5.51 5.96 -9.10
C VAL A 215 -5.15 4.66 -9.83
N ALA A 216 -3.87 4.28 -9.81
CA ALA A 216 -3.40 3.02 -10.41
C ALA A 216 -4.15 1.79 -9.86
N LYS A 217 -4.37 1.73 -8.54
CA LYS A 217 -5.18 0.67 -7.92
C LYS A 217 -6.59 0.57 -8.48
N ARG A 218 -7.24 1.71 -8.71
CA ARG A 218 -8.60 1.75 -9.25
C ARG A 218 -8.59 1.25 -10.70
N GLU A 219 -7.66 1.73 -11.51
CA GLU A 219 -7.52 1.33 -12.92
C GLU A 219 -7.23 -0.17 -13.07
N ILE A 220 -6.33 -0.71 -12.25
CA ILE A 220 -6.02 -2.16 -12.24
C ILE A 220 -7.28 -2.96 -11.85
N ALA A 221 -8.00 -2.55 -10.80
CA ALA A 221 -9.21 -3.25 -10.38
C ALA A 221 -10.34 -3.20 -11.42
N GLU A 222 -10.51 -2.06 -12.11
CA GLU A 222 -11.47 -1.91 -13.21
C GLU A 222 -11.10 -2.79 -14.41
N ALA A 223 -9.82 -2.84 -14.78
CA ALA A 223 -9.31 -3.70 -15.84
C ALA A 223 -9.50 -5.19 -15.52
N GLU A 224 -9.20 -5.63 -14.29
CA GLU A 224 -9.44 -7.00 -13.84
C GLU A 224 -10.94 -7.38 -13.90
N LYS A 225 -11.81 -6.45 -13.50
CA LYS A 225 -13.26 -6.67 -13.55
C LYS A 225 -13.75 -6.79 -15.00
N ALA A 226 -13.26 -5.93 -15.90
CA ALA A 226 -13.58 -5.99 -17.31
C ALA A 226 -13.10 -7.30 -17.96
N ALA A 227 -11.87 -7.73 -17.66
CA ALA A 227 -11.32 -8.99 -18.15
C ALA A 227 -12.13 -10.20 -17.69
N LYS A 228 -12.53 -10.23 -16.40
CA LYS A 228 -13.41 -11.29 -15.87
C LYS A 228 -14.79 -11.29 -16.53
N ALA A 229 -15.36 -10.12 -16.81
CA ALA A 229 -16.64 -10.02 -17.51
C ALA A 229 -16.55 -10.51 -18.96
N ALA A 230 -15.48 -10.14 -19.69
CA ALA A 230 -15.23 -10.60 -21.04
C ALA A 230 -15.01 -12.12 -21.12
N ALA A 231 -14.24 -12.69 -20.19
CA ALA A 231 -14.04 -14.14 -20.09
C ALA A 231 -15.36 -14.88 -19.87
N LYS A 232 -16.20 -14.39 -18.94
CA LYS A 232 -17.52 -14.98 -18.66
C LYS A 232 -18.47 -14.87 -19.86
N ALA A 233 -18.43 -13.76 -20.60
CA ALA A 233 -19.22 -13.60 -21.82
C ALA A 233 -18.76 -14.55 -22.94
N ALA A 234 -17.44 -14.73 -23.11
CA ALA A 234 -16.87 -15.66 -24.08
C ALA A 234 -17.19 -17.13 -23.74
N GLU A 235 -17.17 -17.51 -22.46
CA GLU A 235 -17.60 -18.83 -21.99
C GLU A 235 -19.10 -19.06 -22.21
N GLY A 236 -19.92 -18.05 -21.92
CA GLY A 236 -21.37 -18.11 -22.17
C GLY A 236 -21.71 -18.24 -23.65
N ASN A 237 -20.98 -17.56 -24.54
CA ASN A 237 -21.19 -17.66 -25.98
C ASN A 237 -20.77 -19.04 -26.53
N LYS A 238 -19.64 -19.59 -26.06
CA LYS A 238 -19.19 -20.96 -26.39
C LYS A 238 -20.15 -22.04 -25.90
N ALA A 239 -20.83 -21.83 -24.76
CA ALA A 239 -21.85 -22.75 -24.26
C ALA A 239 -23.13 -22.69 -25.12
N ARG A 240 -23.46 -21.52 -25.67
CA ARG A 240 -24.64 -21.30 -26.51
C ARG A 240 -24.46 -21.85 -27.94
N GLU A 241 -23.26 -21.79 -28.50
CA GLU A 241 -22.91 -22.41 -29.79
C GLU A 241 -22.85 -23.94 -29.75
N LYS A 242 -22.67 -24.56 -28.57
CA LYS A 242 -22.63 -26.02 -28.39
C LYS A 242 -23.99 -26.64 -28.06
N ALA A 243 -25.05 -25.85 -27.90
CA ALA A 243 -26.39 -26.37 -27.69
C ALA A 243 -26.96 -26.89 -29.03
N PRO A 244 -27.51 -28.11 -29.11
CA PRO A 244 -28.03 -28.65 -30.36
C PRO A 244 -29.19 -27.78 -30.87
N ALA A 245 -29.19 -27.47 -32.16
CA ALA A 245 -30.29 -26.79 -32.82
C ALA A 245 -31.53 -27.68 -32.73
N VAL A 246 -32.51 -27.27 -31.91
CA VAL A 246 -33.82 -27.91 -31.88
C VAL A 246 -34.52 -27.51 -33.18
N GLU A 247 -34.58 -28.46 -34.12
CA GLU A 247 -35.32 -28.39 -35.36
C GLU A 247 -36.79 -28.08 -35.06
N GLN A 248 -37.25 -26.90 -35.50
CA GLN A 248 -38.65 -26.50 -35.37
C GLN A 248 -39.46 -27.26 -36.43
N ALA A 249 -40.21 -28.27 -36.00
CA ALA A 249 -41.21 -28.92 -36.83
C ALA A 249 -42.33 -27.91 -37.18
N ALA A 250 -42.53 -27.68 -38.46
CA ALA A 250 -43.64 -26.89 -38.99
C ALA A 250 -44.99 -27.61 -38.76
N PRO A 251 -46.09 -26.90 -38.46
CA PRO A 251 -47.41 -27.51 -38.44
C PRO A 251 -47.87 -27.81 -39.87
N ALA A 252 -48.31 -29.05 -40.11
CA ALA A 252 -48.89 -29.48 -41.37
C ALA A 252 -50.32 -28.93 -41.51
N ASP A 253 -50.61 -28.37 -42.68
CA ASP A 253 -51.95 -28.03 -43.15
C ASP A 253 -52.75 -29.32 -43.44
N ASP A 254 -53.89 -29.50 -42.78
CA ASP A 254 -54.87 -30.52 -43.14
C ASP A 254 -55.98 -29.90 -44.02
N VAL A 255 -56.01 -30.35 -45.27
CA VAL A 255 -56.98 -30.00 -46.32
C VAL A 255 -58.15 -30.99 -46.29
N GLU A 256 -59.37 -30.47 -46.44
CA GLU A 256 -60.65 -31.15 -46.63
C GLU A 256 -60.62 -32.37 -47.58
N HIS A 257 -61.35 -33.44 -47.22
CA HIS A 257 -62.07 -34.24 -48.21
C HIS A 257 -63.45 -34.70 -47.72
N THR A 258 -64.45 -34.33 -48.50
CA THR A 258 -65.86 -34.68 -48.45
C THR A 258 -66.09 -36.16 -48.78
N ASP A 259 -67.09 -36.80 -48.16
CA ASP A 259 -68.07 -37.57 -48.94
C ASP A 259 -69.35 -37.88 -48.15
N ARG A 260 -70.46 -37.92 -48.90
CA ARG A 260 -71.87 -38.05 -48.47
C ARG A 260 -72.42 -39.43 -48.96
N PRO A 261 -73.74 -39.75 -48.86
CA PRO A 261 -74.44 -40.62 -47.89
C PRO A 261 -74.97 -41.94 -48.55
N PRO A 262 -76.07 -42.66 -48.15
CA PRO A 262 -77.47 -42.18 -47.98
C PRO A 262 -78.38 -42.81 -46.86
N ALA A 263 -79.44 -42.05 -46.54
CA ALA A 263 -80.84 -42.37 -46.19
C ALA A 263 -81.25 -43.58 -45.31
N ALA A 264 -81.94 -43.27 -44.20
CA ALA A 264 -83.36 -43.57 -43.94
C ALA A 264 -83.89 -42.64 -42.83
#